data_AF-A0A535AXZ6-F1
#
_entry.id   AF-A0A535AXZ6-F1
#
_cell.length_a   1.000
_cell.length_b   1.000
_cell.length_c   1.000
_cell.angle_alpha   90.00
_cell.angle_beta   90.00
_cell.angle_gamma   90.00
#
_symmetry.space_group_name_H-M   'P 1'
#
loop_
_entity.id
_entity.type
_entity.pdbx_description
1 polymer ?
#
loop_
_entity_poly.entity_id
_entity_poly.type
_entity_poly.pdbx_seq_one_letter_code
_entity_poly.pdbx_strand_id
1 'polypeptide(L)' 'MMKKTRITGVVLGVLMLGLTVSGCGTLVGGAVGAGAGAGIAAGTGHSAKKGALIGGGAGAATGAIYDILH' A
#
# COMPACT_ATOMS: atom_id res chain seq x y z
N MET A 1 -7.55 -24.55 -31.61
CA MET A 1 -7.99 -24.20 -30.24
C MET A 1 -6.78 -24.06 -29.32
N MET A 2 -5.94 -23.02 -29.48
CA MET A 2 -4.68 -22.85 -28.71
C MET A 2 -4.38 -21.40 -28.30
N LYS A 3 -5.20 -20.43 -28.75
CA LYS A 3 -5.01 -19.00 -28.44
C LYS A 3 -5.63 -18.59 -27.09
N LYS A 4 -6.66 -19.31 -26.63
CA LYS A 4 -7.35 -19.00 -25.36
C LYS A 4 -6.40 -19.08 -24.16
N THR A 5 -5.58 -20.14 -24.07
CA THR A 5 -4.64 -20.37 -22.95
C THR A 5 -3.56 -19.30 -22.83
N ARG A 6 -3.09 -18.75 -23.95
CA ARG A 6 -2.12 -17.64 -23.98
C ARG A 6 -2.72 -16.36 -23.41
N ILE A 7 -3.97 -16.06 -23.77
CA ILE A 7 -4.69 -14.89 -23.25
C ILE A 7 -4.98 -15.06 -21.77
N THR A 8 -5.35 -16.26 -21.30
CA THR A 8 -5.58 -16.52 -19.87
C THR A 8 -4.30 -16.32 -19.05
N GLY A 9 -3.15 -16.75 -19.56
CA GLY A 9 -1.86 -16.55 -18.90
C GLY A 9 -1.46 -15.09 -18.78
N VAL A 10 -1.70 -14.29 -19.83
CA VAL A 10 -1.43 -12.84 -19.80
C VAL A 10 -2.36 -12.12 -18.84
N VAL A 11 -3.65 -12.45 -18.85
CA VAL A 11 -4.63 -11.86 -17.93
C VAL A 11 -4.27 -12.16 -16.48
N LEU A 12 -3.92 -13.41 -16.15
CA LEU A 12 -3.49 -13.80 -14.81
C LEU A 12 -2.18 -13.12 -14.40
N GLY A 13 -1.23 -12.98 -15.33
CA GLY A 13 0.02 -12.27 -15.11
C GLY A 13 -0.18 -10.78 -14.82
N VAL A 14 -1.08 -10.12 -15.56
CA VAL A 14 -1.43 -8.71 -15.34
C VAL A 14 -2.15 -8.52 -14.00
N LEU A 15 -3.06 -9.42 -13.64
CA LEU A 15 -3.73 -9.41 -12.33
C LEU A 15 -2.74 -9.57 -11.17
N MET A 16 -1.77 -10.48 -11.30
CA MET A 16 -0.70 -10.64 -10.30
C MET A 16 0.20 -9.40 -10.23
N LEU A 17 0.53 -8.79 -11.38
CA LEU A 17 1.31 -7.55 -11.40
C LEU A 17 0.56 -6.40 -10.72
N GLY A 18 -0.74 -6.29 -10.99
CA GLY A 18 -1.66 -5.38 -10.32
C GLY A 18 -1.68 -5.58 -8.80
N LEU A 19 -1.82 -6.82 -8.33
CA LEU A 19 -1.76 -7.12 -6.90
C LEU A 19 -0.38 -6.83 -6.26
N THR A 20 0.71 -6.95 -7.01
CA THR A 20 2.04 -6.61 -6.49
C THR A 20 2.26 -5.10 -6.42
N VAL A 21 1.78 -4.35 -7.42
CA VAL A 21 1.89 -2.88 -7.40
C VAL A 21 0.97 -2.28 -6.34
N SER A 22 -0.22 -2.87 -6.15
CA SER A 22 -1.15 -2.68 -5.05
C SER A 22 -0.51 -2.84 -3.68
N GLY A 23 0.11 -4.00 -3.46
CA GLY A 23 0.77 -4.33 -2.21
C GLY A 23 1.90 -3.35 -1.89
N CYS A 24 2.65 -2.91 -2.90
CA CYS A 24 3.65 -1.86 -2.75
C CYS A 24 3.05 -0.52 -2.35
N GLY A 25 1.91 -0.10 -2.91
CA GLY A 25 1.22 1.14 -2.56
C GLY A 25 0.75 1.18 -1.09
N THR A 26 0.14 0.11 -0.61
CA THR A 26 -0.26 -0.03 0.81
C THR A 26 0.94 -0.16 1.75
N LEU A 27 1.96 -0.95 1.38
CA LEU A 27 3.17 -1.12 2.21
C LEU A 27 3.97 0.18 2.30
N VAL A 28 4.15 0.89 1.18
CA VAL A 28 4.85 2.17 1.15
C VAL A 28 4.03 3.24 1.86
N GLY A 29 2.73 3.34 1.59
CA GLY A 29 1.85 4.28 2.28
C GLY A 29 1.84 4.05 3.79
N GLY A 30 1.74 2.79 4.23
CA GLY A 30 1.80 2.42 5.64
C GLY A 30 3.16 2.67 6.28
N ALA A 31 4.26 2.37 5.58
CA ALA A 31 5.61 2.59 6.08
C ALA A 31 5.97 4.08 6.19
N VAL A 32 5.67 4.87 5.16
CA VAL A 32 5.90 6.32 5.14
C VAL A 32 4.99 7.00 6.15
N GLY A 33 3.71 6.63 6.21
CA GLY A 33 2.76 7.14 7.19
C GLY A 33 3.16 6.81 8.63
N ALA A 34 3.66 5.60 8.89
CA ALA A 34 4.15 5.21 10.21
C ALA A 34 5.43 5.97 10.59
N GLY A 35 6.38 6.10 9.66
CA GLY A 35 7.63 6.85 9.88
C GLY A 35 7.39 8.33 10.12
N ALA A 36 6.59 8.98 9.27
CA ALA A 36 6.24 10.39 9.42
C ALA A 36 5.40 10.64 10.68
N GLY A 37 4.41 9.80 10.94
CA GLY A 37 3.57 9.88 12.13
C GLY A 37 4.34 9.66 13.44
N ALA A 38 5.33 8.77 13.44
CA ALA A 38 6.25 8.59 14.56
C ALA A 38 7.12 9.84 14.78
N GLY A 39 7.68 10.40 13.70
CA GLY A 39 8.53 11.58 13.76
C GLY A 39 7.80 12.82 14.28
N ILE A 40 6.59 13.08 13.77
CA ILE A 40 5.77 14.22 14.22
C ILE A 40 5.35 14.04 15.69
N ALA A 41 4.97 12.83 16.10
CA ALA A 41 4.62 12.57 17.50
C ALA A 41 5.83 12.73 18.44
N ALA A 42 7.01 12.26 18.04
CA ALA A 42 8.24 12.47 18.80
C ALA A 42 8.61 13.95 18.94
N GLY A 43 8.44 14.75 17.87
CA GLY A 43 8.73 16.20 17.89
C GLY A 43 7.73 17.06 18.66
N THR A 44 6.52 16.54 18.91
CA THR A 44 5.43 17.27 19.59
C THR A 44 5.21 16.80 21.03
N GLY A 45 6.13 15.98 21.57
CA GLY A 45 6.02 15.43 22.93
C GLY A 45 4.93 14.37 23.11
N HIS A 46 4.39 13.83 22.01
CA HIS A 46 3.37 12.80 22.01
C HIS A 46 3.96 11.40 21.82
N SER A 47 3.19 10.37 22.16
CA SER A 47 3.64 8.98 22.04
C SER A 47 3.92 8.58 20.59
N ALA A 48 5.19 8.43 20.23
CA ALA A 48 5.65 8.03 18.90
C ALA A 48 4.96 6.75 18.38
N LYS A 49 4.71 5.77 19.26
CA LYS A 49 3.97 4.55 18.90
C LYS A 49 2.54 4.83 18.43
N LYS A 50 1.84 5.77 19.07
CA LYS A 50 0.46 6.12 18.70
C LYS A 50 0.43 6.89 17.37
N GLY A 51 1.40 7.81 17.19
CA GLY A 51 1.58 8.53 15.93
C GLY A 51 1.94 7.60 14.77
N ALA A 52 2.79 6.60 15.01
CA ALA A 52 3.14 5.58 14.02
C ALA A 52 1.95 4.69 13.64
N LEU A 53 1.14 4.28 14.62
CA LEU A 53 -0.05 3.46 14.38
C LEU A 53 -1.12 4.21 13.58
N ILE A 54 -1.40 5.46 13.94
CA ILE A 54 -2.38 6.30 13.23
C ILE A 54 -1.87 6.68 11.84
N GLY A 55 -0.63 7.16 11.75
CA GLY A 55 -0.03 7.55 10.48
C GLY A 55 0.15 6.36 9.54
N GLY A 56 0.55 5.20 10.07
CA GLY A 56 0.67 3.97 9.28
C GLY A 56 -0.69 3.41 8.86
N GLY A 57 -1.69 3.44 9.74
CA GLY A 57 -3.06 3.04 9.39
C GLY A 57 -3.69 3.93 8.32
N ALA A 58 -3.55 5.26 8.46
CA ALA A 58 -4.06 6.21 7.47
C ALA A 58 -3.31 6.09 6.14
N GLY A 59 -1.98 5.99 6.16
CA GLY A 59 -1.16 5.84 4.96
C GLY A 59 -1.40 4.51 4.23
N ALA A 60 -1.64 3.42 4.97
CA ALA A 60 -2.01 2.13 4.38
C ALA A 60 -3.41 2.18 3.73
N ALA A 61 -4.37 2.86 4.36
CA ALA A 61 -5.71 3.06 3.81
C ALA A 61 -5.70 3.94 2.55
N THR A 62 -4.92 5.02 2.54
CA THR A 62 -4.73 5.84 1.34
C THR A 62 -4.05 5.06 0.24
N GLY A 63 -3.04 4.24 0.55
CA GLY A 63 -2.38 3.35 -0.41
C GLY A 63 -3.35 2.31 -1.01
N ALA A 64 -4.27 1.77 -0.19
CA ALA A 64 -5.30 0.85 -0.66
C ALA A 64 -6.36 1.53 -1.54
N ILE A 65 -6.73 2.78 -1.25
CA ILE A 65 -7.65 3.55 -2.08
C ILE A 65 -6.98 3.95 -3.39
N TYR A 66 -5.71 4.36 -3.36
CA TYR A 66 -4.95 4.68 -4.57
C TYR A 66 -4.79 3.47 -5.49
N ASP A 67 -4.67 2.28 -4.91
CA ASP A 67 -4.65 1.03 -5.65
C ASP A 67 -5.99 0.71 -6.32
N ILE A 68 -7.12 0.95 -5.64
CA ILE A 68 -8.45 0.72 -6.22
C ILE A 68 -8.75 1.72 -7.35
N LEU A 69 -8.22 2.94 -7.26
CA LEU A 69 -8.45 4.02 -8.25
C LEU A 69 -7.42 4.07 -9.38
N HIS A 70 -6.36 3.27 -9.36
CA HIS A 70 -5.32 3.22 -10.39
C HIS A 70 -5.52 2.02 -11.33
#